data_AF-A0A078GN87-F1
#
_entry.id   AF-A0A078GN87-F1
#
_cell.length_a   1.000
_cell.length_b   1.000
_cell.length_c   1.000
_cell.angle_alpha   90.00
_cell.angle_beta   90.00
_cell.angle_gamma   90.00
#
_symmetry.space_group_name_H-M   'P 1'
#
loop_
_entity.id
_entity.type
_entity.pdbx_description
1 polymer ?
#
loop_
_entity_poly.entity_id
_entity_poly.type
_entity_poly.pdbx_seq_one_letter_code
_entity_poly.pdbx_strand_id
1 'polypeptide(L)'
;MEEANFLTKYGSKAYGDENGKGVLGGLKVKNVVTGDVSDLKVSGLFFAIGHEPATKFLDGQLEVDEDGYVVTKPGTTKTSVVGVFAAGDVQDKKYRQAITAAGTGCMAALDAEHYLQEIGSQEGKSD
;
A
#
# COMPACT_ATOMS: atom_id res chain seq x y z
N MET A 1 9.50 31.21 -5.01
CA MET A 1 8.55 30.24 -5.61
C MET A 1 9.30 28.92 -5.60
N GLU A 2 8.95 28.02 -4.68
CA GLU A 2 9.69 26.77 -4.46
C GLU A 2 9.27 25.77 -5.54
N GLU A 3 10.21 25.37 -6.41
CA GLU A 3 9.94 24.36 -7.43
C GLU A 3 9.81 22.99 -6.76
N ALA A 4 8.61 22.41 -6.80
CA ALA A 4 8.43 21.01 -6.44
C ALA A 4 9.11 20.13 -7.49
N ASN A 5 10.35 19.70 -7.22
CA ASN A 5 11.10 18.79 -8.07
C ASN A 5 10.60 17.35 -7.87
N PHE A 6 9.50 17.00 -8.55
CA PHE A 6 9.12 15.60 -8.71
C PHE A 6 9.91 15.01 -9.88
N LEU A 7 10.93 14.20 -9.58
CA LEU A 7 11.67 13.42 -10.56
C LEU A 7 11.03 12.03 -10.67
N THR A 8 10.42 11.73 -11.81
CA THR A 8 10.10 10.33 -12.14
C THR A 8 11.38 9.61 -12.54
N LYS A 9 11.41 8.27 -12.40
CA LYS A 9 12.57 7.43 -12.78
C LYS A 9 13.10 7.69 -14.21
N TYR A 10 12.28 8.28 -15.08
CA TYR A 10 12.62 8.58 -16.48
C TYR A 10 12.79 10.09 -16.77
N GLY A 11 12.86 10.94 -15.74
CA GLY A 11 13.20 12.35 -15.88
C GLY A 11 12.04 13.26 -16.29
N SER A 12 10.78 12.87 -16.03
CA SER A 12 9.67 13.81 -16.16
C SER A 12 9.62 14.74 -14.96
N LYS A 13 9.43 16.04 -15.19
CA LYS A 13 9.34 17.08 -14.15
C LYS A 13 8.02 17.85 -14.28
N ALA A 14 7.30 17.99 -13.17
CA ALA A 14 6.10 18.82 -13.09
C ALA A 14 6.45 20.29 -12.81
N TYR A 15 5.67 21.23 -13.35
CA TYR A 15 5.79 22.66 -13.05
C TYR A 15 4.43 23.31 -12.82
N GLY A 16 4.40 24.39 -12.04
CA GLY A 16 3.18 25.12 -11.69
C GLY A 16 2.68 26.05 -12.80
N ASP A 17 1.42 26.46 -12.72
CA ASP A 17 0.83 27.43 -13.64
C ASP A 17 1.43 28.84 -13.48
N GLU A 18 1.38 29.62 -14.54
CA GLU A 18 1.94 30.98 -14.58
C GLU A 18 1.15 31.98 -13.71
N ASN A 19 -0.06 31.61 -13.25
CA ASN A 19 -0.92 32.47 -12.44
C ASN A 19 -0.64 32.35 -10.93
N GLY A 20 0.31 31.50 -10.51
CA GLY A 20 0.75 31.39 -9.12
C GLY A 20 -0.30 30.81 -8.17
N LYS A 21 -1.33 30.12 -8.68
CA LYS A 21 -2.43 29.57 -7.87
C LYS A 21 -2.17 28.17 -7.31
N GLY A 22 -0.93 27.67 -7.45
CA GLY A 22 -0.56 26.31 -7.00
C GLY A 22 -1.16 25.19 -7.86
N VAL A 23 -1.65 25.50 -9.06
CA VAL A 23 -2.20 24.53 -10.01
C VAL A 23 -1.08 23.98 -10.88
N LEU A 24 -1.18 22.73 -11.33
CA LEU A 24 -0.26 22.14 -12.30
C LEU A 24 -0.36 22.89 -13.64
N GLY A 25 0.77 23.44 -14.11
CA GLY A 25 0.90 24.12 -15.41
C GLY A 25 1.26 23.16 -16.55
N GLY A 26 1.98 22.09 -16.23
CA GLY A 26 2.31 21.02 -17.18
C GLY A 26 3.48 20.16 -16.74
N LEU A 27 3.99 19.37 -17.68
CA LEU A 27 5.08 18.41 -17.50
C LEU A 27 6.16 18.63 -18.54
N LYS A 28 7.43 18.61 -18.12
CA LYS A 28 8.55 18.31 -19.03
C LYS A 28 8.69 16.81 -19.09
N VAL A 29 8.56 16.23 -20.28
CA VAL A 29 8.62 14.79 -20.50
C VAL A 29 9.86 14.46 -21.32
N LYS A 30 10.64 13.48 -20.87
CA LYS A 30 11.82 13.00 -21.58
C LYS A 30 11.48 11.72 -22.36
N ASN A 31 11.81 11.69 -23.64
CA ASN A 31 11.78 10.47 -24.43
C ASN A 31 12.94 9.56 -23.99
N VAL A 32 12.63 8.33 -23.57
CA VAL A 32 13.63 7.38 -23.06
C VAL A 32 14.52 6.76 -24.15
N VAL A 33 14.12 6.87 -25.42
CA VAL A 33 14.88 6.35 -26.57
C VAL A 33 15.76 7.45 -27.17
N THR A 34 15.19 8.61 -27.47
CA THR A 34 15.92 9.71 -28.14
C THR A 34 16.61 10.65 -27.16
N GLY A 35 16.14 10.72 -25.92
CA GLY A 35 16.63 11.67 -24.91
C GLY A 35 16.01 13.06 -24.98
N ASP A 36 15.22 13.36 -26.02
CA ASP A 36 14.59 14.65 -26.22
C ASP A 36 13.60 14.99 -25.11
N VAL A 37 13.55 16.26 -24.73
CA VAL A 37 12.63 16.78 -23.72
C VAL A 37 11.59 17.67 -24.38
N SER A 38 10.32 17.36 -24.15
CA SER A 38 9.18 18.12 -24.66
C SER A 38 8.32 18.66 -23.53
N ASP A 39 7.65 19.78 -23.80
CA ASP A 39 6.70 20.41 -22.88
C ASP A 39 5.28 19.89 -23.15
N LEU A 40 4.59 19.43 -22.11
CA LEU A 40 3.25 18.87 -22.17
C LEU A 40 2.33 19.64 -21.22
N LYS A 41 1.49 20.51 -21.78
CA LYS A 41 0.51 21.30 -21.01
C LYS A 41 -0.65 20.43 -20.55
N VAL A 42 -0.75 20.22 -19.24
CA VAL A 42 -1.81 19.45 -18.58
C VAL A 42 -2.10 20.04 -17.21
N SER A 43 -3.36 19.93 -16.77
CA SER A 43 -3.81 20.48 -15.47
C SER A 43 -3.88 19.42 -14.36
N GLY A 44 -3.62 18.15 -14.67
CA GLY A 44 -3.62 17.05 -13.70
C GLY A 44 -2.57 16.00 -14.01
N LEU A 45 -2.00 15.42 -12.96
CA LEU A 45 -1.07 14.30 -12.98
C LEU A 45 -1.53 13.29 -11.94
N PHE A 46 -1.70 12.02 -12.34
CA PHE A 46 -2.08 10.93 -11.44
C PHE A 46 -1.02 9.83 -11.48
N PHE A 47 -0.59 9.36 -10.32
CA PHE A 47 0.34 8.24 -10.22
C PHE A 47 -0.43 6.92 -10.16
N ALA A 48 -0.16 6.05 -11.12
CA ALA A 48 -0.77 4.72 -11.23
C ALA A 48 0.32 3.62 -11.35
N ILE A 49 1.32 3.67 -10.45
CA ILE A 49 2.50 2.79 -10.49
C ILE A 49 2.45 1.61 -9.51
N GLY A 50 1.28 1.33 -8.94
CA GLY A 50 1.12 0.32 -7.88
C GLY A 50 1.23 0.92 -6.48
N HIS A 51 1.25 0.06 -5.46
CA HIS A 51 1.40 0.42 -4.06
C HIS A 51 2.47 -0.48 -3.44
N GLU A 52 3.17 0.03 -2.44
CA GLU A 52 4.16 -0.72 -1.68
C GLU A 52 3.56 -1.04 -0.29
N PRO A 53 3.22 -2.30 0.01
CA PRO A 53 2.71 -2.67 1.32
C PRO A 53 3.81 -2.53 2.39
N ALA A 54 3.44 -2.07 3.58
CA ALA A 54 4.38 -1.78 4.67
C ALA A 54 4.83 -3.05 5.42
N THR A 55 5.41 -4.03 4.73
CA THR A 55 5.76 -5.36 5.29
C THR A 55 7.25 -5.53 5.59
N LYS A 56 8.11 -4.58 5.20
CA LYS A 56 9.57 -4.69 5.37
C LYS A 56 10.03 -4.95 6.80
N PHE A 57 9.32 -4.43 7.79
CA PHE A 57 9.68 -4.60 9.21
C PHE A 57 9.46 -6.03 9.71
N LEU A 58 8.70 -6.85 8.99
CA LEU A 58 8.44 -8.25 9.35
C LEU A 58 9.65 -9.15 9.07
N ASP A 59 10.60 -8.71 8.24
CA ASP A 59 11.87 -9.40 7.97
C ASP A 59 11.71 -10.90 7.63
N GLY A 60 10.73 -11.22 6.78
CA GLY A 60 10.45 -12.58 6.33
C GLY A 60 9.77 -13.51 7.34
N GLN A 61 9.35 -13.00 8.51
CA GLN A 61 8.66 -13.81 9.52
C GLN A 61 7.24 -14.24 9.11
N LEU A 62 6.62 -13.51 8.19
CA LEU A 62 5.34 -13.86 7.58
C LEU A 62 5.52 -14.15 6.10
N GLU A 63 4.72 -15.06 5.57
CA GLU A 63 4.61 -15.29 4.14
C GLU A 63 4.03 -14.05 3.45
N VAL A 64 4.71 -13.59 2.41
CA VAL A 64 4.29 -12.49 1.54
C VAL A 64 4.25 -12.97 0.10
N ASP A 65 3.37 -12.39 -0.71
CA ASP A 65 3.32 -12.66 -2.14
C ASP A 65 4.46 -11.96 -2.90
N GLU A 66 4.52 -12.18 -4.22
CA GLU A 66 5.55 -11.59 -5.10
C GLU A 66 5.55 -10.05 -5.10
N ASP A 67 4.42 -9.43 -4.74
CA ASP A 67 4.25 -7.98 -4.66
C ASP A 67 4.47 -7.45 -3.22
N GLY A 68 4.78 -8.34 -2.26
CA GLY A 68 5.10 -8.02 -0.87
C GLY A 68 3.90 -7.93 0.08
N TYR A 69 2.69 -8.30 -0.36
CA TYR A 69 1.49 -8.30 0.49
C TYR A 69 1.47 -9.53 1.38
N VAL A 70 1.01 -9.39 2.63
CA VAL A 70 0.90 -10.54 3.55
C VAL A 70 -0.14 -11.53 3.02
N VAL A 71 0.26 -12.79 2.90
CA VAL A 71 -0.64 -13.87 2.49
C VAL A 71 -1.53 -14.26 3.66
N THR A 72 -2.84 -14.19 3.46
CA THR A 72 -3.85 -14.65 4.41
C THR A 72 -4.62 -15.83 3.85
N LYS A 73 -5.17 -16.67 4.73
CA LYS A 73 -6.11 -17.72 4.31
C LYS A 73 -7.37 -17.06 3.72
N PRO A 74 -7.79 -17.43 2.50
CA PRO A 74 -8.94 -16.79 1.85
C PRO A 74 -10.20 -16.78 2.73
N GLY A 75 -10.79 -15.60 2.91
CA GLY A 75 -11.99 -15.40 3.72
C GLY A 75 -11.73 -15.26 5.23
N THR A 76 -10.48 -15.25 5.69
CA THR A 76 -10.10 -14.98 7.08
C THR A 76 -8.95 -13.97 7.15
N THR A 77 -8.49 -13.65 8.36
CA THR A 77 -7.32 -12.76 8.58
C THR A 77 -6.05 -13.51 9.01
N LYS A 78 -6.12 -14.85 9.01
CA LYS A 78 -5.06 -15.72 9.53
C LYS A 78 -3.89 -15.76 8.55
N THR A 79 -2.68 -15.54 9.07
CA THR A 79 -1.43 -15.54 8.31
C THR A 79 -0.76 -16.91 8.34
N SER A 80 0.47 -17.01 7.81
CA SER A 80 1.31 -18.20 7.91
C SER A 80 1.73 -18.56 9.34
N VAL A 81 1.64 -17.61 10.29
CA VAL A 81 2.00 -17.81 11.70
C VAL A 81 0.74 -17.81 12.57
N VAL A 82 0.56 -18.88 13.34
CA VAL A 82 -0.55 -19.01 14.29
C VAL A 82 -0.48 -17.90 15.34
N GLY A 83 -1.61 -17.24 15.59
CA GLY A 83 -1.70 -16.10 16.51
C GLY A 83 -1.32 -14.75 15.88
N VAL A 84 -0.90 -14.73 14.61
CA VAL A 84 -0.65 -13.49 13.85
C VAL A 84 -1.71 -13.32 12.77
N PHE A 85 -2.31 -12.12 12.74
CA PHE A 85 -3.40 -11.75 11.85
C PHE A 85 -3.06 -10.52 11.04
N ALA A 86 -3.57 -10.42 9.81
CA ALA A 86 -3.38 -9.26 8.94
C ALA A 86 -4.73 -8.73 8.44
N ALA A 87 -4.86 -7.40 8.39
CA ALA A 87 -6.07 -6.70 7.98
C ALA A 87 -5.75 -5.42 7.20
N GLY A 88 -6.69 -4.97 6.38
CA GLY A 88 -6.52 -3.80 5.52
C GLY A 88 -5.60 -4.03 4.33
N ASP A 89 -5.15 -2.95 3.72
CA ASP A 89 -4.42 -2.97 2.45
C ASP A 89 -3.14 -3.80 2.48
N VAL A 90 -2.53 -4.04 3.66
CA VAL A 90 -1.31 -4.87 3.77
C VAL A 90 -1.51 -6.31 3.29
N GLN A 91 -2.76 -6.79 3.23
CA GLN A 91 -3.16 -8.10 2.69
C GLN A 91 -4.20 -8.00 1.56
N ASP A 92 -4.58 -6.79 1.14
CA ASP A 92 -5.57 -6.55 0.08
C ASP A 92 -5.02 -5.65 -1.03
N LYS A 93 -4.52 -6.26 -2.10
CA LYS A 93 -4.11 -5.54 -3.32
C LYS A 93 -5.26 -5.26 -4.29
N LYS A 94 -6.45 -5.83 -4.07
CA LYS A 94 -7.57 -5.82 -5.02
C LYS A 94 -8.54 -4.68 -4.77
N TYR A 95 -9.04 -4.51 -3.54
CA TYR A 95 -10.08 -3.51 -3.27
C TYR A 95 -9.49 -2.19 -2.78
N ARG A 96 -8.60 -2.21 -1.79
CA ARG A 96 -7.92 -1.00 -1.27
C ARG A 96 -8.89 0.14 -0.94
N GLN A 97 -9.96 -0.19 -0.24
CA GLN A 97 -10.98 0.77 0.19
C GLN A 97 -10.98 0.87 1.70
N ALA A 98 -11.20 2.09 2.22
CA ALA A 98 -11.31 2.31 3.65
C ALA A 98 -12.37 1.39 4.30
N ILE A 99 -13.49 1.14 3.61
CA ILE A 99 -14.57 0.30 4.13
C ILE A 99 -14.21 -1.20 4.13
N THR A 100 -13.45 -1.68 3.14
CA THR A 100 -12.99 -3.09 3.13
C THR A 100 -11.90 -3.30 4.19
N ALA A 101 -11.03 -2.31 4.37
CA ALA A 101 -10.03 -2.30 5.43
C ALA A 101 -10.68 -2.30 6.83
N ALA A 102 -11.71 -1.49 7.06
CA ALA A 102 -12.47 -1.50 8.32
C ALA A 102 -13.13 -2.88 8.58
N GLY A 103 -13.73 -3.49 7.55
CA GLY A 103 -14.33 -4.82 7.65
C GLY A 103 -13.32 -5.90 8.02
N THR A 104 -12.18 -5.97 7.32
CA THR A 104 -11.11 -6.93 7.64
C THR A 104 -10.45 -6.64 8.99
N GLY A 105 -10.40 -5.39 9.44
CA GLY A 105 -9.96 -5.03 10.78
C GLY A 105 -10.87 -5.61 11.87
N CYS A 106 -12.19 -5.55 11.68
CA CYS A 106 -13.16 -6.21 12.56
C CYS A 106 -12.96 -7.74 12.57
N MET A 107 -12.77 -8.35 11.39
CA MET A 107 -12.50 -9.78 11.30
C MET A 107 -11.23 -10.19 12.06
N ALA A 108 -10.15 -9.41 11.95
CA ALA A 108 -8.89 -9.68 12.66
C ALA A 108 -9.04 -9.56 14.18
N ALA A 109 -9.82 -8.58 14.65
CA ALA A 109 -10.10 -8.44 16.07
C ALA A 109 -10.84 -9.68 16.62
N LEU A 110 -11.85 -10.18 15.91
CA LEU A 110 -12.61 -11.37 16.31
C LEU A 110 -11.80 -12.66 16.18
N ASP A 111 -10.99 -12.80 15.12
CA ASP A 111 -10.08 -13.93 14.95
C ASP A 111 -9.04 -13.98 16.10
N ALA A 112 -8.52 -12.82 16.50
CA ALA A 112 -7.60 -12.71 17.64
C ALA A 112 -8.29 -12.98 18.97
N GLU A 113 -9.50 -12.46 19.18
CA GLU A 113 -10.31 -12.73 20.38
C GLU A 113 -10.55 -14.23 20.55
N HIS A 114 -11.03 -14.92 19.51
CA HIS A 114 -11.26 -16.35 19.55
C HIS A 114 -9.98 -17.13 19.83
N TYR A 115 -8.86 -16.75 19.20
CA TYR A 115 -7.56 -17.38 19.46
C TYR A 115 -7.13 -17.23 20.92
N LEU A 116 -7.29 -16.05 21.51
CA LEU A 116 -6.97 -15.81 22.92
C LEU A 116 -7.87 -16.61 23.86
N GLN A 117 -9.16 -16.75 23.56
CA GLN A 117 -10.10 -17.57 24.33
C GLN A 117 -9.73 -19.06 24.28
N GLU A 118 -9.33 -19.56 23.11
CA GLU A 118 -8.89 -20.95 22.94
C GLU A 118 -7.65 -21.26 23.78
N ILE A 119 -6.61 -20.42 23.73
CA ILE A 119 -5.39 -20.66 24.50
C ILE A 119 -5.61 -20.46 26.01
N GLY A 120 -6.42 -19.48 26.42
CA GLY A 120 -6.76 -19.27 27.83
C GLY A 120 -7.61 -20.40 28.42
N SER A 121 -8.41 -21.08 27.59
CA SER A 121 -9.17 -22.27 27.99
C SER A 121 -8.32 -23.55 28.09
N GLN A 122 -7.14 -23.57 27.46
CA GLN A 122 -6.22 -24.72 27.53
C GLN A 122 -5.34 -24.70 28.78
N GLU A 123 -5.00 -23.53 29.34
CA GLU A 123 -4.23 -23.44 30.60
C GLU A 123 -4.96 -24.04 31.81
N GLY A 124 -6.29 -24.15 31.78
CA GLY A 124 -7.10 -24.82 32.81
C GLY A 124 -7.19 -26.35 32.68
N LYS A 125 -6.50 -26.97 31.72
CA LYS A 125 -6.48 -28.43 31.47
C LYS A 125 -5.07 -29.00 31.42
N SER A 126 -4.21 -28.57 32.34
CA SER A 126 -2.98 -29.30 32.66
C SER A 126 -3.27 -30.25 33.83
N ASP A 127 -3.42 -31.54 33.51
CA ASP A 127 -3.28 -32.65 34.45
C ASP A 127 -1.80 -32.91 34.76
#